data_AF-A0A2V8DSW7-F1
#
_entry.id   AF-A0A2V8DSW7-F1
#
_cell.length_a   1.000
_cell.length_b   1.000
_cell.length_c   1.000
_cell.angle_alpha   90.00
_cell.angle_beta   90.00
_cell.angle_gamma   90.00
#
_symmetry.space_group_name_H-M   'P 1'
#
loop_
_entity.id
_entity.type
_entity.pdbx_description
1 polymer ?
#
loop_
_entity_poly.entity_id
_entity_poly.type
_entity_poly.pdbx_seq_one_letter_code
_entity_poly.pdbx_strand_id
1 'polypeptide(L)'
;MQLRVARVCLDCDEVHDAQKCPVCASESFAFLTRWVPADERRGNRAALQRTMPEPGGSAGRARWVKRGVGGVAVLAAAHWLWQATRPANPTVASRSDAPPRRS
;
A
#
# COMPACT_ATOMS: atom_id res chain seq x y z
N MET A 1 -17.46 3.38 0.48
CA MET A 1 -16.64 3.04 1.67
C MET A 1 -17.03 3.95 2.83
N GLN A 2 -17.65 3.42 3.89
CA GLN A 2 -17.94 4.18 5.11
C GLN A 2 -16.76 4.06 6.08
N LEU A 3 -16.26 5.17 6.63
CA LEU A 3 -15.11 5.17 7.56
C LEU A 3 -15.32 4.27 8.78
N ARG A 4 -16.54 4.21 9.30
CA ARG A 4 -16.88 3.46 10.53
C ARG A 4 -16.65 1.95 10.42
N VAL A 5 -16.68 1.41 9.21
CA VAL A 5 -16.46 -0.02 8.95
C VAL A 5 -15.12 -0.28 8.26
N ALA A 6 -14.40 0.78 7.91
CA ALA A 6 -13.10 0.69 7.26
C ALA A 6 -12.02 0.33 8.29
N ARG A 7 -11.18 -0.62 7.91
CA ARG A 7 -10.09 -1.15 8.72
C ARG A 7 -8.84 -1.32 7.87
N VAL A 8 -7.69 -1.11 8.48
CA VAL A 8 -6.38 -1.33 7.86
C VAL A 8 -5.78 -2.61 8.42
N CYS A 9 -5.30 -3.48 7.53
CA CYS A 9 -4.57 -4.68 7.91
C CYS A 9 -3.17 -4.30 8.41
N LEU A 10 -2.76 -4.83 9.57
CA LEU A 10 -1.46 -4.49 10.17
C LEU A 10 -0.27 -5.22 9.55
N ASP A 11 -0.53 -6.21 8.70
CA ASP A 11 0.53 -7.01 8.05
C ASP A 11 0.81 -6.59 6.60
N CYS A 12 -0.14 -5.92 5.94
CA CYS A 12 0.00 -5.57 4.52
C CYS A 12 -0.58 -4.21 4.13
N ASP A 13 -1.02 -3.39 5.09
CA ASP A 13 -1.56 -2.04 4.89
C ASP A 13 -2.79 -1.93 3.96
N GLU A 14 -3.44 -3.06 3.64
CA GLU A 14 -4.67 -3.07 2.84
C GLU A 14 -5.85 -2.48 3.62
N VAL A 15 -6.66 -1.65 2.98
CA VAL A 15 -7.89 -1.10 3.58
C VAL A 15 -9.11 -1.87 3.10
N HIS A 16 -9.85 -2.46 4.03
CA HIS A 16 -11.02 -3.29 3.73
C HIS A 16 -12.14 -3.09 4.76
N ASP A 17 -13.28 -3.77 4.57
CA ASP A 17 -14.41 -3.79 5.50
C ASP A 17 -14.79 -5.21 5.98
N ALA A 18 -14.09 -6.25 5.52
CA ALA A 18 -14.30 -7.66 5.88
C ALA A 18 -13.53 -8.11 7.12
N GLN A 19 -14.00 -9.14 7.85
CA GLN A 19 -13.38 -9.62 9.11
C GLN A 19 -11.92 -10.05 8.99
N LYS A 20 -11.53 -10.49 7.80
CA LYS A 20 -10.21 -10.97 7.46
C LYS A 20 -9.70 -10.17 6.26
N CYS A 21 -8.41 -9.87 6.24
CA CYS A 21 -7.81 -9.16 5.12
C CYS A 21 -7.95 -10.01 3.84
N PRO A 22 -8.53 -9.48 2.73
CA PRO A 22 -8.70 -10.24 1.49
C PRO A 22 -7.39 -10.49 0.73
N VAL A 23 -6.30 -9.81 1.10
CA VAL A 23 -5.00 -9.89 0.43
C VAL A 23 -4.06 -10.90 1.12
N CYS A 24 -3.94 -10.84 2.45
CA CYS A 24 -3.01 -11.69 3.20
C CYS A 24 -3.67 -12.68 4.17
N ALA A 25 -5.01 -12.67 4.27
CA ALA A 25 -5.78 -13.49 5.21
C ALA A 25 -5.39 -13.27 6.69
N SER A 26 -4.87 -12.09 7.05
CA SER A 26 -4.64 -11.73 8.44
C SER A 26 -5.94 -11.34 9.16
N GLU A 27 -5.98 -11.61 10.46
CA GLU A 27 -7.04 -11.20 11.40
C GLU A 27 -6.59 -10.00 12.27
N SER A 28 -5.37 -9.50 12.07
CA SER A 28 -4.81 -8.33 12.75
C SER A 28 -5.16 -7.05 11.99
N PHE A 29 -6.00 -6.19 12.59
CA PHE A 29 -6.45 -4.94 11.96
C PHE A 29 -6.66 -3.80 12.97
N ALA A 30 -6.70 -2.56 12.45
CA ALA A 30 -7.11 -1.37 13.20
C ALA A 30 -8.23 -0.62 12.48
N PHE A 31 -9.18 -0.05 13.24
CA PHE A 31 -10.26 0.76 12.68
C PHE A 31 -9.78 2.16 12.27
N LEU A 32 -10.26 2.64 11.13
CA LEU A 32 -9.97 4.00 10.65
C LEU A 32 -10.97 5.00 11.22
N THR A 33 -10.45 6.09 11.80
CA THR A 33 -11.28 7.15 12.39
C THR A 33 -11.51 8.32 11.43
N ARG A 34 -10.54 8.61 10.56
CA ARG A 34 -10.62 9.67 9.56
C ARG A 34 -9.69 9.40 8.38
N TRP A 35 -10.08 9.91 7.21
CA TRP A 35 -9.18 10.05 6.07
C TRP A 35 -8.44 11.38 6.18
N VAL A 36 -7.11 11.34 6.16
CA VAL A 36 -6.31 12.55 6.01
C VAL A 36 -6.10 12.75 4.51
N PRO A 37 -6.56 13.86 3.92
CA PRO A 37 -6.23 14.18 2.54
C PRO A 37 -4.72 14.14 2.38
N ALA A 38 -4.24 13.42 1.37
CA ALA A 38 -2.85 13.52 0.99
C ALA A 38 -2.67 14.93 0.43
N ASP A 39 -2.23 15.88 1.27
CA ASP A 39 -1.82 17.18 0.78
C ASP A 39 -0.85 16.92 -0.38
N GLU A 40 -1.10 17.49 -1.55
CA GLU A 40 -0.19 17.52 -2.69
C GLU A 40 1.09 18.35 -2.35
N ARG A 41 1.63 18.22 -1.13
CA ARG A 41 2.83 18.86 -0.59
C ARG A 41 4.10 18.51 -1.35
N ARG A 42 4.05 17.63 -2.36
CA ARG A 42 5.13 17.52 -3.35
C ARG A 42 5.06 18.60 -4.44
N GLY A 43 3.89 19.19 -4.71
CA GLY A 43 3.68 20.26 -5.69
C GLY A 43 3.77 21.68 -5.13
N ASN A 44 3.38 21.91 -3.87
CA ASN A 44 3.25 23.29 -3.36
C ASN A 44 4.58 23.96 -2.91
N ARG A 45 5.69 23.22 -2.86
CA ARG A 45 7.01 23.87 -2.73
C ARG A 45 7.34 24.74 -3.96
N ALA A 46 6.79 24.42 -5.13
CA ALA A 46 7.01 25.21 -6.35
C ALA A 46 6.20 26.52 -6.36
N ALA A 47 5.04 26.59 -5.71
CA ALA A 47 4.24 27.82 -5.68
C ALA A 47 4.81 28.85 -4.68
N LEU A 48 5.35 28.40 -3.54
CA LEU A 48 6.06 29.26 -2.58
C LEU A 48 7.44 29.73 -3.07
N GLN A 49 8.00 29.10 -4.12
CA GLN A 49 9.28 29.50 -4.73
C GLN A 49 9.14 30.57 -5.83
N ARG A 50 7.92 30.89 -6.29
CA ARG A 50 7.72 31.88 -7.37
C ARG A 50 7.78 33.35 -6.93
N THR A 51 8.03 33.63 -5.65
CA THR A 51 8.08 35.01 -5.14
C THR A 51 9.49 35.53 -4.89
N MET A 52 10.54 34.81 -5.29
CA MET A 52 11.92 35.28 -5.15
C MET A 52 12.46 35.71 -6.54
N PRO A 53 12.75 37.00 -6.76
CA PRO A 53 13.38 37.44 -8.00
C PRO A 53 14.80 36.85 -8.09
N GLU A 54 15.16 36.39 -9.29
CA GLU A 54 16.48 35.86 -9.63
C GLU A 54 17.61 36.81 -9.20
N PRO A 55 18.72 36.21 -8.74
CA PRO A 55 19.99 36.58 -9.34
C PRO A 55 20.76 35.35 -9.82
N GLY A 56 20.96 35.30 -11.13
CA GLY A 56 22.22 34.91 -11.78
C GLY A 56 22.95 33.65 -11.30
N GLY A 57 22.97 32.65 -12.19
CA GLY A 57 24.22 31.95 -12.53
C GLY A 57 24.57 30.69 -11.73
N SER A 58 24.55 29.55 -12.40
CA SER A 58 25.77 28.72 -12.60
C SER A 58 25.43 27.46 -13.40
N ALA A 59 25.86 27.48 -14.65
CA ALA A 59 26.06 26.28 -15.46
C ALA A 59 27.11 25.39 -14.77
N GLY A 60 26.69 24.31 -14.11
CA GLY A 60 27.66 23.40 -13.46
C GLY A 60 27.13 22.07 -12.92
N ARG A 61 25.82 21.94 -12.66
CA ARG A 61 25.28 20.73 -12.00
C ARG A 61 24.57 19.72 -12.92
N ALA A 62 24.68 19.90 -14.24
CA ALA A 62 23.96 19.09 -15.23
C ALA A 62 24.54 17.68 -15.48
N ARG A 63 25.65 17.28 -14.84
CA ARG A 63 26.38 16.04 -15.21
C ARG A 63 26.16 14.82 -14.30
N TRP A 64 25.31 14.89 -13.27
CA TRP A 64 25.17 13.81 -12.28
C TRP A 64 23.80 13.12 -12.19
N VAL A 65 22.86 13.42 -13.10
CA VAL A 65 21.50 12.83 -13.09
C VAL A 65 21.39 11.52 -13.89
N LYS A 66 22.47 11.06 -14.56
CA LYS A 66 22.41 9.87 -15.45
C LYS A 66 22.55 8.50 -14.77
N ARG A 67 22.52 8.38 -13.43
CA ARG A 67 22.73 7.08 -12.74
C ARG A 67 21.64 6.64 -11.74
N GLY A 68 20.44 7.23 -11.77
CA GLY A 68 19.39 6.92 -10.78
C GLY A 68 18.28 5.95 -11.20
N VAL A 69 18.10 5.67 -12.50
CA VAL A 69 16.84 5.09 -13.01
C VAL A 69 16.76 3.56 -12.90
N GLY A 70 17.88 2.85 -12.71
CA GLY A 70 17.89 1.37 -12.69
C GLY A 70 17.35 0.70 -11.41
N GLY A 71 17.23 1.42 -10.29
CA GLY A 71 16.95 0.80 -8.99
C GLY A 71 15.50 0.39 -8.73
N VAL A 72 14.52 1.07 -9.34
CA VAL A 72 13.10 0.90 -9.01
C VAL A 72 12.50 -0.37 -9.64
N ALA A 73 12.96 -0.76 -10.84
CA ALA A 73 12.45 -1.94 -11.53
C ALA A 73 12.79 -3.25 -10.80
N VAL A 74 13.95 -3.31 -10.14
CA VAL A 74 14.38 -4.50 -9.39
C VAL A 74 13.53 -4.73 -8.15
N LEU A 75 13.18 -3.66 -7.42
CA LEU A 75 12.31 -3.76 -6.24
C LEU A 75 10.88 -4.17 -6.61
N ALA A 76 10.35 -3.66 -7.72
CA ALA A 76 9.02 -4.06 -8.20
C ALA A 76 8.97 -5.54 -8.61
N ALA A 77 9.99 -6.03 -9.32
CA ALA A 77 10.08 -7.44 -9.71
C ALA A 77 10.25 -8.38 -8.51
N ALA A 78 11.06 -8.00 -7.52
CA ALA A 78 11.25 -8.76 -6.30
C ALA A 78 9.95 -8.85 -5.49
N HIS A 79 9.22 -7.73 -5.36
CA HIS A 79 7.94 -7.71 -4.65
C HIS A 79 6.86 -8.55 -5.36
N TRP A 80 6.78 -8.48 -6.69
CA TRP A 80 5.84 -9.28 -7.48
C TRP A 80 6.14 -10.78 -7.40
N LEU A 81 7.42 -11.17 -7.50
CA LEU A 81 7.83 -12.56 -7.38
C LEU A 81 7.50 -13.13 -5.99
N TRP A 82 7.60 -12.30 -4.94
CA TRP A 82 7.25 -12.73 -3.59
C TRP A 82 5.73 -12.85 -3.37
N GLN A 83 4.92 -12.06 -4.08
CA GLN A 83 3.46 -12.23 -4.10
C GLN A 83 3.04 -13.48 -4.88
N ALA A 84 3.68 -13.76 -6.02
CA ALA A 84 3.34 -14.91 -6.87
C ALA A 84 3.68 -16.27 -6.23
N THR A 85 4.64 -16.30 -5.30
CA THR A 85 5.06 -17.52 -4.60
C THR A 85 4.28 -17.78 -3.30
N ARG A 86 3.35 -16.90 -2.91
CA ARG A 86 2.46 -17.20 -1.77
C ARG A 86 1.46 -18.28 -2.21
N PRO A 87 1.51 -19.49 -1.62
CA PRO A 87 0.58 -20.54 -1.97
C PRO A 87 -0.84 -20.05 -1.65
N ALA A 88 -1.71 -20.03 -2.66
CA ALA A 88 -3.14 -19.91 -2.47
C ALA A 88 -3.54 -21.06 -1.53
N ASN A 89 -3.80 -20.73 -0.26
CA ASN A 89 -4.13 -21.74 0.73
C ASN A 89 -5.46 -22.39 0.28
N PRO A 90 -5.47 -23.70 0.00
CA PRO A 90 -6.66 -24.37 -0.50
C PRO A 90 -7.78 -24.20 0.51
N THR A 91 -8.94 -23.86 -0.02
CA THR A 91 -10.23 -23.80 0.64
C THR A 91 -10.37 -24.99 1.59
N VAL A 92 -10.25 -24.74 2.89
CA VAL A 92 -10.72 -25.69 3.92
C VAL A 92 -12.24 -25.68 3.77
N ALA A 93 -12.73 -26.60 2.95
CA ALA A 93 -14.14 -26.94 2.86
C ALA A 93 -14.56 -27.42 4.24
N SER A 94 -15.12 -26.51 5.01
CA SER A 94 -15.97 -26.80 6.16
C SER A 94 -17.15 -27.62 5.64
N ARG A 95 -17.01 -28.94 5.70
CA ARG A 95 -18.11 -29.89 5.57
C ARG A 95 -18.20 -30.66 6.89
N SER A 96 -18.62 -29.95 7.92
CA SER A 96 -19.24 -30.54 9.11
C SER A 96 -20.71 -30.75 8.78
N ASP A 97 -21.04 -31.88 8.16
CA ASP A 97 -22.44 -32.33 8.08
C ASP A 97 -22.51 -33.85 8.20
N ALA A 98 -23.39 -34.28 9.11
CA ALA A 98 -23.86 -35.64 9.44
C ALA A 98 -23.20 -36.37 10.65
N PRO A 99 -23.96 -37.20 11.39
CA PRO A 99 -24.83 -36.76 12.50
C PRO A 99 -24.67 -37.63 13.78
N PRO A 100 -25.21 -37.24 14.95
CA PRO A 100 -25.46 -38.21 16.01
C PRO A 100 -26.94 -38.66 16.04
N ARG A 101 -27.09 -40.00 16.08
CA ARG A 101 -28.31 -40.78 16.30
C ARG A 101 -29.16 -40.29 17.48
N ARG A 102 -30.48 -40.43 17.39
CA ARG A 102 -31.36 -40.64 18.55
C ARG A 102 -32.52 -41.59 18.22
N SER A 103 -32.59 -42.62 19.08
CA SER A 103 -33.67 -43.58 19.41
C SER A 103 -34.39 -44.29 18.26
#